data_AF-A0A2N0V8G7-F1
#
_entry.id   AF-A0A2N0V8G7-F1
#
_cell.length_a   1.000
_cell.length_b   1.000
_cell.length_c   1.000
_cell.angle_alpha   90.00
_cell.angle_beta   90.00
_cell.angle_gamma   90.00
#
_symmetry.space_group_name_H-M   'P 1'
#
loop_
_entity.id
_entity.type
_entity.pdbx_description
1 polymer ?
#
loop_
_entity_poly.entity_id
_entity_poly.type
_entity_poly.pdbx_seq_one_letter_code
_entity_poly.pdbx_strand_id
1 'polypeptide(L)' 'MDKTQYKQLRRLMRDNGHYALRGFNGEIRRIMERIRGDVIGKDKLAERAEVVAYCKREGLEYNFRQIQ' A
#
# COMPACT_ATOMS: atom_id res chain seq x y z
N MET A 1 -1.90 -15.37 9.05
CA MET A 1 -1.39 -13.98 9.17
C MET A 1 -2.09 -13.32 10.34
N ASP A 2 -1.33 -12.83 11.32
CA ASP A 2 -1.90 -12.10 12.45
C ASP A 2 -2.09 -10.59 12.13
N LYS A 3 -2.76 -9.87 13.04
CA LYS A 3 -3.07 -8.44 12.88
C LYS A 3 -1.82 -7.55 12.82
N THR A 4 -0.72 -7.96 13.45
CA THR A 4 0.55 -7.21 13.48
C THR A 4 1.28 -7.38 12.16
N GLN A 5 1.40 -8.61 11.67
CA GLN A 5 1.96 -8.94 10.36
C GLN A 5 1.19 -8.22 9.25
N TYR A 6 -0.14 -8.23 9.32
CA TYR A 6 -0.97 -7.47 8.37
C TYR A 6 -0.62 -5.97 8.36
N LYS A 7 -0.50 -5.33 9.53
CA LYS A 7 -0.14 -3.90 9.62
C LYS A 7 1.26 -3.61 9.06
N GLN A 8 2.23 -4.50 9.32
CA GLN A 8 3.60 -4.35 8.83
C GLN A 8 3.66 -4.49 7.30
N LEU A 9 3.03 -5.54 6.75
CA LEU A 9 2.91 -5.74 5.30
C LEU A 9 2.20 -4.56 4.63
N ARG A 10 1.15 -4.04 5.26
CA ARG A 10 0.40 -2.89 4.74
C ARG A 10 1.22 -1.58 4.76
N ARG A 11 2.09 -1.38 5.76
CA ARG A 11 3.06 -0.27 5.75
C ARG A 11 4.09 -0.46 4.64
N LEU A 12 4.66 -1.65 4.53
CA LEU A 12 5.66 -1.96 3.53
C LEU A 12 5.14 -1.76 2.10
N MET A 13 3.91 -2.21 1.83
CA MET A 13 3.23 -1.99 0.55
C MET A 13 2.89 -0.52 0.29
N ARG A 14 2.59 0.27 1.33
CA ARG A 14 2.37 1.71 1.16
C ARG A 14 3.65 2.41 0.69
N ASP A 15 4.77 2.06 1.31
CA ASP A 15 6.03 2.78 1.11
C ASP A 15 6.77 2.31 -0.15
N ASN A 16 6.59 1.04 -0.55
CA ASN A 16 7.32 0.42 -1.67
C ASN A 16 6.40 -0.11 -2.79
N GLY A 17 5.09 0.08 -2.68
CA GLY A 17 4.12 -0.42 -3.63
C GLY A 17 4.03 -1.95 -3.68
N HIS A 18 3.48 -2.47 -4.78
CA HIS A 18 3.24 -3.90 -4.98
C HIS A 18 4.52 -4.76 -4.99
N TYR A 19 5.66 -4.15 -5.34
CA TYR A 19 6.94 -4.84 -5.38
C TYR A 19 7.36 -5.42 -4.03
N ALA A 20 6.88 -4.82 -2.93
CA ALA A 20 7.08 -5.33 -1.58
C ALA A 20 6.63 -6.78 -1.41
N LEU A 21 5.56 -7.20 -2.09
CA LEU A 21 4.97 -8.54 -1.93
C LEU A 21 5.79 -9.65 -2.63
N ARG A 22 6.74 -9.30 -3.49
CA ARG A 22 7.51 -10.28 -4.29
C ARG A 22 8.43 -11.15 -3.44
N GLY A 23 8.90 -10.63 -2.30
CA GLY A 23 9.78 -11.33 -1.36
C GLY A 23 9.05 -12.15 -0.30
N PHE A 24 7.72 -12.11 -0.26
CA PHE A 24 6.93 -12.88 0.71
C PHE A 24 6.49 -14.22 0.14
N ASN A 25 6.21 -15.17 1.03
CA ASN A 25 5.70 -16.48 0.66
C ASN A 25 4.41 -16.36 -0.18
N GLY A 26 4.15 -17.35 -1.04
CA GLY A 26 3.05 -17.30 -2.00
C GLY A 26 1.67 -17.19 -1.35
N GLU A 27 1.51 -17.67 -0.11
CA GLU A 27 0.27 -17.60 0.64
C GLU A 27 -0.02 -16.17 1.16
N ILE A 28 0.94 -15.50 1.80
CA ILE A 28 0.77 -14.10 2.25
C ILE A 28 0.52 -13.20 1.06
N ARG A 29 1.23 -13.42 -0.05
CA ARG A 29 1.02 -12.67 -1.27
C ARG A 29 -0.43 -12.81 -1.77
N ARG A 30 -0.97 -14.02 -1.87
CA ARG A 30 -2.37 -14.24 -2.27
C ARG A 30 -3.36 -13.61 -1.30
N ILE A 31 -3.12 -13.68 0.00
CA ILE A 31 -3.98 -13.06 1.01
C ILE A 31 -3.99 -11.54 0.86
N MET A 32 -2.83 -10.91 0.68
CA MET A 32 -2.72 -9.45 0.50
C MET A 32 -3.28 -9.00 -0.85
N GLU A 33 -3.07 -9.77 -1.91
CA GLU A 33 -3.67 -9.53 -3.24
C GLU A 33 -5.21 -9.64 -3.16
N ARG A 34 -5.75 -10.61 -2.43
CA ARG A 34 -7.20 -10.77 -2.20
C ARG A 34 -7.79 -9.66 -1.35
N ILE A 35 -7.13 -9.27 -0.25
CA ILE A 35 -7.55 -8.13 0.57
C ILE A 35 -7.60 -6.84 -0.27
N ARG A 36 -6.66 -6.65 -1.20
CA ARG A 36 -6.69 -5.53 -2.13
C ARG A 36 -7.82 -5.68 -3.17
N GLY A 37 -7.98 -6.87 -3.73
CA GLY A 37 -8.98 -7.21 -4.74
C GLY A 37 -10.42 -7.04 -4.24
N ASP A 38 -10.70 -7.48 -3.03
CA ASP A 38 -12.00 -7.31 -2.37
C ASP A 38 -12.25 -5.84 -1.95
N VAL A 39 -11.20 -5.01 -1.92
CA VAL A 39 -11.25 -3.56 -1.64
C VAL A 39 -11.17 -2.74 -2.95
N ILE A 40 -11.41 -3.33 -4.12
CA ILE A 40 -11.42 -2.64 -5.43
C ILE A 40 -12.50 -1.53 -5.54
N GLY A 41 -13.41 -1.41 -4.57
CA GLY A 41 -14.30 -0.25 -4.48
C GLY A 41 -13.68 1.02 -3.87
N LYS A 42 -12.70 0.91 -2.96
CA LYS A 42 -12.20 2.05 -2.14
C LYS A 42 -10.83 1.78 -1.50
N ASP A 43 -9.84 1.24 -2.20
CA ASP A 43 -8.49 1.17 -1.61
C ASP A 43 -7.81 2.54 -1.66
N LYS A 44 -8.28 3.44 -0.79
CA LYS A 44 -7.76 4.80 -0.58
C LYS A 44 -6.25 4.83 -0.30
N LEU A 45 -5.63 3.68 -0.02
CA LEU A 45 -4.19 3.55 0.19
C LEU A 45 -3.41 3.26 -1.08
N ALA A 46 -3.99 2.53 -2.04
CA ALA A 46 -3.42 2.42 -3.37
C ALA A 46 -3.44 3.80 -4.06
N GLU A 47 -4.57 4.51 -3.99
CA GLU A 47 -4.67 5.90 -4.44
C GLU A 47 -3.66 6.81 -3.73
N ARG A 48 -3.49 6.68 -2.41
CA ARG A 48 -2.48 7.48 -1.68
C ARG A 48 -1.06 7.16 -2.11
N ALA A 49 -0.72 5.88 -2.33
CA ALA A 49 0.61 5.51 -2.79
C ALA A 49 0.88 6.04 -4.21
N GLU A 50 -0.13 6.02 -5.08
CA GLU A 50 -0.07 6.63 -6.41
C GLU A 50 0.10 8.15 -6.34
N VAL A 51 -0.64 8.83 -5.47
CA VAL A 51 -0.51 10.28 -5.25
C VAL A 51 0.86 10.63 -4.69
N VAL A 52 1.38 9.87 -3.72
CA VAL A 52 2.75 10.06 -3.19
C VAL A 52 3.80 9.84 -4.28
N ALA A 53 3.65 8.79 -5.08
CA ALA A 53 4.58 8.49 -6.17
C ALA A 53 4.55 9.58 -7.25
N TYR A 54 3.37 10.06 -7.61
CA TYR A 54 3.18 11.21 -8.50
C TYR A 54 3.86 12.46 -7.95
N CYS A 55 3.54 12.85 -6.71
CA CYS A 55 4.13 14.04 -6.09
C CYS A 55 5.66 13.95 -6.02
N LYS A 56 6.22 12.78 -5.69
CA LYS A 56 7.67 12.57 -5.70
C LYS A 56 8.29 12.71 -7.09
N ARG A 57 7.61 12.27 -8.15
CA ARG A 57 8.08 12.40 -9.54
C ARG A 57 8.08 13.86 -10.00
N GLU A 58 7.06 14.61 -9.61
CA GLU A 58 6.90 16.03 -9.99
C GLU A 58 7.64 17.00 -9.04
N GLY A 59 8.33 16.50 -8.02
CA GLY A 59 9.00 17.34 -7.02
C GLY A 59 8.04 18.12 -6.10
N LEU A 60 6.80 17.66 -5.98
CA LEU A 60 5.76 18.27 -5.15
C LEU A 60 5.85 17.73 -3.72
N GLU A 61 5.80 18.65 -2.74
CA GLU A 61 5.76 18.29 -1.33
C GLU A 61 4.35 17.82 -0.95
N TYR A 62 4.20 16.52 -0.63
CA TYR A 62 2.92 15.92 -0.28
C TYR A 62 2.89 15.48 1.19
N ASN A 63 2.15 16.21 2.02
CA ASN A 63 1.94 15.89 3.42
C ASN A 63 0.52 15.37 3.67
N PHE A 64 0.37 14.04 3.70
CA PHE A 64 -0.93 13.36 3.89
C PHE A 64 -1.61 13.63 5.24
N ARG A 65 -0.93 14.28 6.19
CA ARG A 65 -1.46 14.58 7.54
C ARG A 65 -2.08 15.98 7.67
N GLN A 66 -1.86 16.89 6.71
CA GLN A 66 -2.35 18.28 6.78
C GLN A 66 -3.66 18.52 6.01
N ILE A 67 -4.20 17.50 5.33
CA ILE A 67 -5.53 17.53 4.73
C ILE A 67 -6.51 17.00 5.78
N GLN A 68 -6.92 17.86 6.73
CA GLN A 68 -8.05 17.65 7.63
C GLN A 68 -9.09 18.73 7.41
#